data_AF-A0AAD9X3G6-F1
#
_entry.id   AF-A0AAD9X3G6-F1
#
_cell.length_a   1.000
_cell.length_b   1.000
_cell.length_c   1.000
_cell.angle_alpha   90.00
_cell.angle_beta   90.00
_cell.angle_gamma   90.00
#
_symmetry.space_group_name_H-M   'P 1'
#
loop_
_entity.id
_entity.type
_entity.pdbx_description
1 polymer ?
#
loop_
_entity_poly.entity_id
_entity_poly.type
_entity_poly.pdbx_seq_one_letter_code
_entity_poly.pdbx_strand_id
1 'polypeptide(L)'
;MIFKVGKESIVRKKCPFVHHEGEHNSQHSFAMQRWNNLKNSSGHIDKVMNTFSVQETLQNRLRLKISLEAVKWLAMQGCAFRGHDESINSTNRGNFIEMIKLQEKVNQEIAEIVLENSP
;
A
#
# COMPACT_ATOMS: atom_id res chain seq x y z
N MET A 1 -39.57 1.50 39.91
CA MET A 1 -40.00 2.72 40.62
C MET A 1 -39.50 3.91 39.81
N ILE A 2 -40.41 4.68 39.21
CA ILE A 2 -40.06 5.80 38.31
C ILE A 2 -40.06 7.06 39.16
N PHE A 3 -38.91 7.71 39.31
CA PHE A 3 -38.81 9.06 39.85
C PHE A 3 -38.67 10.04 38.68
N LYS A 4 -39.75 10.78 38.39
CA LYS A 4 -39.70 11.98 37.56
C LYS A 4 -39.38 13.16 38.48
N VAL A 5 -38.22 13.76 38.29
CA VAL A 5 -37.86 15.07 38.85
C VAL A 5 -37.39 15.95 37.70
N GLY A 6 -37.98 17.15 37.61
CA GLY A 6 -37.48 18.38 36.97
C GLY A 6 -36.80 18.27 35.61
N LYS A 7 -37.36 18.97 34.60
CA LYS A 7 -36.63 19.29 33.37
C LYS A 7 -35.57 20.37 33.67
N GLU A 8 -34.50 19.97 34.33
CA GLU A 8 -33.22 20.65 34.22
C GLU A 8 -32.32 19.76 33.39
N SER A 9 -31.94 20.25 32.22
CA SER A 9 -30.97 19.62 31.34
C SER A 9 -29.61 19.66 32.04
N ILE A 10 -29.34 18.72 32.94
CA ILE A 10 -28.00 18.49 33.45
C ILE A 10 -27.17 18.11 32.23
N VAL A 11 -26.34 19.05 31.76
CA VAL A 11 -25.28 18.76 30.80
C VAL A 11 -24.35 17.79 31.52
N ARG A 12 -24.62 16.49 31.38
CA ARG A 12 -23.72 15.44 31.85
C ARG A 12 -22.41 15.69 31.11
N LYS A 13 -21.40 16.20 31.83
CA LYS A 13 -20.04 16.27 31.31
C LYS A 13 -19.74 14.89 30.75
N LYS A 14 -19.37 14.80 29.46
CA LYS A 14 -18.96 13.53 28.86
C LYS A 14 -17.94 12.90 29.81
N CYS A 15 -18.16 11.63 30.16
CA CYS A 15 -17.22 10.91 31.01
C CYS A 15 -15.81 11.08 30.40
N PRO A 16 -14.80 11.47 31.19
CA PRO A 16 -13.44 11.67 30.68
C PRO A 16 -12.93 10.45 29.89
N PHE A 17 -13.38 9.26 30.26
CA PHE A 17 -13.12 8.02 29.54
C PHE A 17 -13.71 8.00 28.12
N VAL A 18 -15.00 8.33 27.97
CA VAL A 18 -15.67 8.40 26.67
C VAL A 18 -15.07 9.51 25.79
N HIS A 19 -14.59 10.59 26.42
CA HIS A 19 -13.85 11.64 25.71
C HIS A 19 -12.47 11.16 25.22
N HIS A 20 -11.78 10.35 26.03
CA HIS A 20 -10.48 9.77 25.69
C HIS A 20 -10.57 8.68 24.61
N GLU A 21 -11.56 7.77 24.69
CA GLU A 21 -11.80 6.75 23.67
C GLU A 21 -12.05 7.38 22.29
N GLY A 22 -12.76 8.52 22.28
CA GLY A 22 -13.09 9.25 21.06
C GLY A 22 -13.91 8.42 20.06
N GLU A 23 -14.04 8.91 18.83
CA GLU A 23 -14.78 8.23 17.76
C GLU A 23 -13.85 7.39 16.86
N HIS A 24 -14.37 6.84 15.76
CA HIS A 24 -13.68 5.84 14.92
C HIS A 24 -12.30 6.23 14.36
N ASN A 25 -11.88 7.50 14.44
CA ASN A 25 -10.56 7.99 14.03
C ASN A 25 -9.86 8.79 15.15
N SER A 26 -10.16 8.50 16.41
CA SER A 26 -9.49 9.13 17.54
C SER A 26 -8.02 8.68 17.65
N GLN A 27 -7.21 9.46 18.36
CA GLN A 27 -5.85 9.08 18.69
C GLN A 27 -5.80 7.75 19.47
N HIS A 28 -6.78 7.51 20.34
CA HIS A 28 -6.91 6.26 21.07
C HIS A 28 -7.21 5.08 20.13
N SER A 29 -8.15 5.23 19.20
CA SER A 29 -8.47 4.22 18.18
C SER A 29 -7.22 3.84 17.37
N PHE A 30 -6.46 4.84 16.88
CA PHE A 30 -5.20 4.59 16.17
C PHE A 30 -4.14 3.94 17.04
N ALA A 31 -3.99 4.37 18.29
CA ALA A 31 -3.05 3.74 19.23
C ALA A 31 -3.42 2.28 19.48
N MET A 32 -4.71 1.98 19.63
CA MET A 32 -5.21 0.63 19.84
C MET A 32 -5.04 -0.25 18.59
N GLN A 33 -5.27 0.30 17.40
CA GLN A 33 -4.99 -0.39 16.13
C GLN A 33 -3.50 -0.70 15.98
N ARG A 34 -2.62 0.28 16.26
CA ARG A 34 -1.16 0.08 16.23
C ARG A 34 -0.72 -0.98 17.22
N TRP A 35 -1.29 -0.99 18.43
CA TRP A 35 -1.02 -1.99 19.43
C TRP A 35 -1.47 -3.39 19.00
N ASN A 36 -2.65 -3.52 18.41
CA ASN A 36 -3.13 -4.79 17.86
C ASN A 36 -2.24 -5.29 16.72
N ASN A 37 -1.80 -4.39 15.83
CA ASN A 37 -0.85 -4.72 14.76
C ASN A 37 0.51 -5.15 15.33
N LEU A 38 1.01 -4.46 16.36
CA LEU A 38 2.27 -4.81 17.03
C LEU A 38 2.19 -6.19 17.68
N LYS A 39 1.06 -6.53 18.33
CA LYS A 39 0.83 -7.87 18.89
C LYS A 39 0.72 -8.94 17.82
N ASN A 40 0.24 -8.59 16.64
CA ASN A 40 0.15 -9.52 15.52
C ASN A 40 1.55 -9.81 14.95
N SER A 41 2.29 -10.67 15.66
CA SER A 41 3.66 -11.02 15.28
C SER A 41 3.76 -11.69 13.90
N SER A 42 2.67 -12.29 13.40
CA SER A 42 2.64 -12.88 12.06
C SER A 42 2.73 -11.83 10.95
N GLY A 43 2.29 -10.59 11.22
CA GLY A 43 2.38 -9.47 10.30
C GLY A 43 3.68 -8.67 10.40
N HIS A 44 4.63 -9.09 11.24
CA HIS A 44 5.93 -8.43 11.30
C HIS A 44 6.72 -8.66 10.01
N ILE A 45 7.45 -7.64 9.56
CA ILE A 45 8.11 -7.63 8.25
C ILE A 45 9.09 -8.81 8.13
N ASP A 46 9.88 -9.10 9.15
CA ASP A 46 10.80 -10.24 9.17
C ASP A 46 10.06 -11.57 8.98
N LYS A 47 8.92 -11.77 9.66
CA LYS A 47 8.13 -13.00 9.52
C LYS A 47 7.51 -13.10 8.13
N VAL A 48 6.89 -12.05 7.63
CA VAL A 48 6.30 -12.03 6.28
C VAL A 48 7.39 -12.26 5.23
N MET A 49 8.55 -11.62 5.37
CA MET A 49 9.67 -11.81 4.45
C MET A 49 10.22 -13.24 4.48
N ASN A 50 10.21 -13.90 5.64
CA ASN A 50 10.59 -15.30 5.80
C ASN A 50 9.52 -16.28 5.29
N THR A 51 8.29 -15.84 5.02
CA THR A 51 7.24 -16.69 4.43
C THR A 51 7.32 -16.82 2.91
N PHE A 52 8.03 -15.91 2.23
CA PHE A 52 8.16 -15.97 0.78
C PHE A 52 9.01 -17.16 0.35
N SER A 53 8.54 -17.85 -0.68
CA SER A 53 9.33 -18.87 -1.36
C SER A 53 10.56 -18.25 -2.04
N VAL A 54 11.56 -19.11 -2.31
CA VAL A 54 12.74 -18.73 -3.09
C VAL A 54 12.32 -18.20 -4.46
N GLN A 55 11.32 -18.82 -5.09
CA GLN A 55 10.82 -18.41 -6.39
C GLN A 55 10.19 -17.01 -6.36
N GLU A 56 9.30 -16.73 -5.41
CA GLU A 56 8.70 -15.39 -5.27
C GLU A 56 9.78 -14.32 -5.00
N THR A 57 10.78 -14.66 -4.20
CA THR A 57 11.91 -13.77 -3.92
C THR A 57 12.71 -13.46 -5.19
N LEU A 58 12.97 -14.47 -6.03
CA LEU A 58 13.67 -14.29 -7.30
C LEU A 58 12.85 -13.46 -8.28
N GLN A 59 11.56 -13.74 -8.43
CA GLN A 59 10.66 -12.97 -9.28
C GLN A 59 10.57 -11.50 -8.83
N ASN A 60 10.47 -11.25 -7.53
CA ASN A 60 10.47 -9.89 -6.98
C ASN A 60 11.78 -9.15 -7.24
N ARG A 61 12.92 -9.83 -7.11
CA ARG A 61 14.23 -9.26 -7.46
C ARG A 61 14.34 -8.94 -8.94
N LEU A 62 13.82 -9.81 -9.81
CA LEU A 62 13.82 -9.58 -11.25
C LEU A 62 12.92 -8.39 -11.62
N ARG A 63 11.69 -8.31 -11.10
CA ARG A 63 10.79 -7.14 -11.23
C ARG A 63 11.47 -5.83 -10.82
N LEU A 64 12.16 -5.85 -9.66
CA LEU A 64 12.88 -4.69 -9.16
C LEU A 64 14.03 -4.28 -10.10
N LYS A 65 14.81 -5.25 -10.58
CA LYS A 65 15.92 -5.00 -11.52
C LYS A 65 15.42 -4.33 -12.80
N ILE A 66 14.38 -4.87 -13.41
CA ILE A 66 13.76 -4.33 -14.63
C ILE A 66 13.29 -2.90 -14.43
N SER A 67 12.60 -2.64 -13.31
CA SER A 67 12.12 -1.31 -12.96
C SER A 67 13.28 -0.32 -12.77
N LEU A 68 14.35 -0.73 -12.09
CA LEU A 68 15.55 0.10 -11.91
C LEU A 68 16.25 0.40 -13.22
N GLU A 69 16.36 -0.56 -14.13
CA GLU A 69 16.95 -0.36 -15.45
C GLU A 69 16.12 0.63 -16.28
N ALA A 70 14.79 0.51 -16.27
CA ALA A 70 13.91 1.46 -16.94
C ALA A 70 14.03 2.87 -16.35
N VAL A 71 13.99 3.02 -15.02
CA VAL A 71 14.18 4.32 -14.36
C VAL A 71 15.55 4.91 -14.67
N LYS A 72 16.62 4.12 -14.58
CA LYS A 72 17.97 4.58 -14.88
C LYS A 72 18.08 5.08 -16.32
N TRP A 73 17.54 4.34 -17.29
CA TRP A 73 17.56 4.74 -18.69
C TRP A 73 16.81 6.06 -18.91
N LEU A 74 15.59 6.19 -18.36
CA LEU A 74 14.79 7.41 -18.49
C LEU A 74 15.47 8.62 -17.86
N ALA A 75 16.07 8.44 -16.67
CA ALA A 75 16.83 9.49 -16.00
C ALA A 75 18.03 9.94 -16.85
N MET A 76 18.77 9.00 -17.44
CA MET A 76 19.91 9.30 -18.30
C MET A 76 19.52 10.03 -19.58
N GLN A 77 18.33 9.78 -20.12
CA GLN A 77 17.81 10.46 -21.32
C GLN A 77 17.07 11.77 -21.00
N GLY A 78 16.86 12.11 -19.73
CA GLY A 78 16.02 13.25 -19.34
C GLY A 78 14.54 13.07 -19.72
N CYS A 79 14.08 11.83 -19.89
CA CYS A 79 12.71 11.53 -20.26
C CYS A 79 11.80 11.49 -19.02
N ALA A 80 10.53 11.80 -19.23
CA ALA A 80 9.52 11.67 -18.18
C ALA A 80 9.38 10.20 -17.75
N PHE A 81 9.31 9.97 -16.43
CA PHE A 81 9.09 8.64 -15.84
C PHE A 81 7.65 8.15 -15.97
N ARG A 82 6.70 9.05 -16.18
CA ARG A 82 5.26 8.75 -16.23
C ARG A 82 4.62 9.29 -17.49
N GLY A 83 3.57 8.60 -17.93
CA GLY A 83 2.70 9.07 -19.00
C GLY A 83 1.64 10.05 -18.49
N HIS A 84 1.03 10.80 -19.40
CA HIS A 84 -0.18 11.56 -19.09
C HIS A 84 -1.40 10.65 -18.91
N ASP A 85 -1.47 9.60 -19.73
CA ASP A 85 -2.48 8.55 -19.67
C ASP A 85 -1.80 7.18 -19.69
N GLU A 86 -1.78 6.51 -18.54
CA GLU A 86 -1.20 5.17 -18.36
C GLU A 86 -2.26 4.04 -18.48
N SER A 87 -3.49 4.39 -18.85
CA SER A 87 -4.60 3.43 -19.01
C SER A 87 -4.30 2.37 -20.06
N ILE A 88 -4.86 1.17 -19.91
CA ILE A 88 -4.59 0.05 -20.83
C ILE A 88 -4.95 0.34 -22.29
N ASN A 89 -5.91 1.24 -22.52
CA ASN A 89 -6.40 1.62 -23.84
C ASN A 89 -5.61 2.78 -24.47
N SER A 90 -4.67 3.39 -23.73
CA SER A 90 -3.83 4.46 -24.26
C SER A 90 -2.89 3.91 -25.34
N THR A 91 -2.76 4.64 -26.44
CA THR A 91 -1.81 4.32 -27.52
C THR A 91 -0.36 4.55 -27.10
N ASN A 92 -0.12 5.38 -26.08
CA ASN A 92 1.18 5.61 -25.48
C ASN A 92 1.02 5.71 -23.95
N ARG A 93 1.20 4.58 -23.27
CA ARG A 93 1.02 4.45 -21.81
C ARG A 93 2.13 5.11 -20.99
N GLY A 94 3.05 5.84 -21.64
CA GLY A 94 4.18 6.49 -20.98
C GLY A 94 5.46 5.65 -21.04
N ASN A 95 6.58 6.37 -21.01
CA ASN A 95 7.89 5.80 -21.34
C ASN A 95 8.32 4.64 -20.43
N PHE A 96 7.96 4.68 -19.14
CA PHE A 96 8.30 3.60 -18.20
C PHE A 96 7.61 2.28 -18.54
N ILE A 97 6.31 2.32 -18.80
CA ILE A 97 5.53 1.14 -19.19
C ILE A 97 6.03 0.59 -20.52
N GLU A 98 6.28 1.46 -21.50
CA GLU A 98 6.79 1.03 -22.81
C GLU A 98 8.21 0.44 -22.74
N MET A 99 9.08 0.96 -21.87
CA MET A 99 10.40 0.36 -21.61
C MET A 99 10.30 -1.02 -20.98
N ILE A 100 9.35 -1.25 -20.06
CA ILE A 100 9.13 -2.57 -19.48
C ILE A 100 8.59 -3.55 -20.54
N LYS A 101 7.62 -3.13 -21.36
CA LYS A 101 7.10 -3.93 -22.48
C LYS A 101 8.20 -4.32 -23.47
N LEU A 102 9.16 -3.43 -23.71
CA LEU A 102 10.32 -3.74 -24.55
C LEU A 102 11.17 -4.87 -23.93
N GLN A 103 11.41 -4.85 -22.62
CA GLN A 103 12.16 -5.91 -21.94
C GLN A 103 11.41 -7.24 -21.93
N GLU A 104 10.08 -7.21 -21.72
CA GLU A 104 9.21 -8.39 -21.83
C GLU A 104 9.27 -9.05 -23.20
N LYS A 105 9.27 -8.26 -24.29
CA LYS A 105 9.38 -8.81 -25.66
C LYS A 105 10.70 -9.54 -25.91
N VAL A 106 11.75 -9.21 -25.16
CA VAL A 106 13.08 -9.80 -25.30
C VAL A 106 13.23 -11.05 -24.44
N ASN A 107 12.58 -11.10 -23.27
CA ASN A 107 12.67 -12.24 -22.35
C ASN A 107 11.28 -12.67 -21.86
N GLN A 108 10.87 -13.89 -22.25
CA GLN A 108 9.59 -14.46 -21.86
C GLN A 108 9.44 -14.65 -20.34
N GLU A 109 10.53 -14.89 -19.60
CA GLU A 109 10.50 -14.95 -18.13
C GLU A 109 10.07 -13.61 -17.52
N ILE A 110 10.45 -12.50 -18.16
CA ILE A 110 10.04 -11.16 -17.75
C ILE A 110 8.55 -10.95 -18.03
N ALA A 111 8.07 -11.42 -19.18
CA ALA A 111 6.66 -11.33 -19.58
C ALA A 111 5.72 -11.86 -18.49
N GLU A 112 6.06 -13.00 -17.91
CA GLU A 112 5.24 -13.71 -16.92
C GLU A 112 5.17 -13.01 -15.56
N ILE A 113 5.98 -11.99 -15.29
CA ILE A 113 6.13 -11.44 -13.93
C ILE A 113 5.94 -9.93 -13.83
N VAL A 114 5.88 -9.18 -14.93
CA VAL A 114 5.76 -7.71 -14.93
C VAL A 114 4.37 -7.22 -15.36
N LEU A 115 4.13 -5.93 -15.14
CA LEU A 115 2.91 -5.23 -15.56
C LEU A 115 1.64 -5.93 -15.03
N GLU A 116 0.77 -6.39 -15.93
CA GLU A 116 -0.52 -7.03 -15.61
C GLU A 116 -0.35 -8.40 -14.95
N ASN A 117 0.85 -9.01 -15.03
CA ASN A 117 1.18 -10.28 -14.40
C ASN A 117 1.89 -10.13 -13.04
N SER A 118 2.09 -8.90 -12.55
CA SER A 118 2.61 -8.68 -11.20
C SER A 118 1.52 -8.96 -10.14
N PRO A 119 1.85 -9.61 -9.01
CA PRO A 119 0.96 -9.71 -7.85
C PRO A 119 0.72 -8.35 -7.18
#